data_AF-A0A7X7SN78-F1
#
_entry.id   AF-A0A7X7SN78-F1
#
_cell.length_a   1.000
_cell.length_b   1.000
_cell.length_c   1.000
_cell.angle_alpha   90.00
_cell.angle_beta   90.00
_cell.angle_gamma   90.00
#
_symmetry.space_group_name_H-M   'P 1'
#
loop_
_entity.id
_entity.type
_entity.pdbx_description
1 polymer ?
#
loop_
_entity_poly.entity_id
_entity_poly.type
_entity_poly.pdbx_seq_one_letter_code
_entity_poly.pdbx_strand_id
1 'polypeptide(L)'
;RVLVEKCDYRSAFGFGDGGDHRQRLGLPGGGPKYVVTPKAIMDFEPETKHMRLKHLLPGVTIDEVLANTGFQLLIPDTLDDAPLPTPEELRILRTRIDTQGVLRT
;
A
#
# COMPACT_ATOMS: atom_id res chain seq x y z
N ARG A 1 -8.80 8.87 -11.40
CA ARG A 1 -7.44 8.37 -11.02
C ARG A 1 -7.43 8.26 -9.50
N VAL A 2 -6.72 7.30 -8.90
CA VAL A 2 -6.77 7.04 -7.44
C VAL A 2 -5.49 7.53 -6.75
N LEU A 3 -4.32 7.05 -7.17
CA LEU A 3 -3.03 7.52 -6.65
C LEU A 3 -2.63 8.80 -7.39
N VAL A 4 -2.76 9.95 -6.72
CA VAL A 4 -2.55 11.29 -7.29
C VAL A 4 -1.56 12.07 -6.43
N GLU A 5 -0.83 12.99 -7.06
CA GLU A 5 0.17 13.83 -6.38
C GLU A 5 -0.44 14.67 -5.25
N LYS A 6 -1.67 15.16 -5.45
CA LYS A 6 -2.40 15.94 -4.45
C LYS A 6 -3.87 15.55 -4.44
N CYS A 7 -4.37 15.13 -3.28
CA CYS A 7 -5.79 14.91 -3.08
C CYS A 7 -6.55 16.24 -3.06
N ASP A 8 -7.75 16.26 -3.64
CA ASP A 8 -8.65 17.41 -3.60
C ASP A 8 -9.10 17.74 -2.17
N TYR A 9 -9.27 16.70 -1.34
CA TYR A 9 -9.65 16.82 0.05
C TYR A 9 -8.95 15.73 0.90
N ARG A 10 -8.40 16.14 2.06
CA ARG A 10 -7.75 15.22 3.02
C ARG A 10 -8.72 14.83 4.12
N SER A 11 -9.52 13.79 3.89
CA SER A 11 -10.44 13.24 4.89
C SER A 11 -9.72 12.50 6.04
N ALA A 12 -8.60 11.84 5.73
CA ALA A 12 -7.71 11.23 6.69
C ALA A 12 -6.29 11.78 6.51
N PHE A 13 -5.66 12.18 7.61
CA PHE A 13 -4.32 12.77 7.55
C PHE A 13 -3.25 11.66 7.45
N GLY A 14 -2.46 11.69 6.37
CA GLY A 14 -1.29 10.83 6.15
C GLY A 14 -0.05 11.34 6.87
N PHE A 15 1.11 11.33 6.20
CA PHE A 15 2.35 11.90 6.74
C PHE A 15 2.54 13.41 6.49
N GLY A 16 1.58 14.06 5.81
CA GLY A 16 1.67 15.49 5.49
C GLY A 16 2.83 15.75 4.54
N ASP A 17 3.78 16.58 4.98
CA ASP A 17 4.96 16.98 4.21
C ASP A 17 6.15 16.02 4.43
N GLY A 18 5.90 14.89 5.10
CA GLY A 18 6.92 13.90 5.43
C GLY A 18 7.62 14.17 6.77
N GLY A 19 8.67 13.39 7.03
CA GLY A 19 9.49 13.52 8.24
C GLY A 19 8.68 13.44 9.54
N ASP A 20 8.84 14.47 10.35
CA ASP A 20 8.23 14.68 11.66
C ASP A 20 6.92 15.52 11.60
N HIS A 21 6.37 15.83 10.41
CA HIS A 21 5.22 16.75 10.30
C HIS A 21 4.03 16.29 11.16
N ARG A 22 3.68 15.00 11.15
CA ARG A 22 2.64 14.48 12.05
C ARG A 22 2.91 14.76 13.53
N GLN A 23 4.17 14.58 13.96
CA GLN A 23 4.59 14.79 15.35
C GLN A 23 4.48 16.26 15.72
N ARG A 24 4.92 17.18 14.84
CA ARG A 24 4.79 18.63 15.07
C ARG A 24 3.34 19.10 15.22
N LEU A 25 2.40 18.44 14.55
CA LEU A 25 0.97 18.70 14.68
C LEU A 25 0.32 18.03 15.90
N GLY A 26 1.09 17.26 16.70
CA GLY A 26 0.57 16.54 17.87
C GLY A 26 -0.44 15.45 17.51
N LEU A 27 -0.41 14.92 16.28
CA LEU A 27 -1.36 13.90 15.85
C LEU A 27 -1.06 12.57 16.52
N PRO A 28 -2.08 11.85 17.03
CA PRO A 28 -1.87 10.57 17.68
C PRO A 28 -1.45 9.47 16.68
N GLY A 29 -0.80 8.43 17.21
CA GLY A 29 -0.40 7.24 16.47
C GLY A 29 0.77 7.45 15.50
N GLY A 30 1.14 6.37 14.79
CA GLY A 30 2.31 6.36 13.90
C GLY A 30 2.04 6.74 12.44
N GLY A 31 0.80 7.04 12.06
CA GLY A 31 0.42 7.27 10.67
C GLY A 31 0.14 5.97 9.88
N PRO A 32 -0.06 6.07 8.55
CA PRO A 32 -0.35 4.92 7.70
C PRO A 32 0.86 3.98 7.63
N LYS A 33 0.60 2.66 7.62
CA LYS A 33 1.65 1.64 7.52
C LYS A 33 1.82 1.08 6.12
N TYR A 34 0.71 0.76 5.47
CA TYR A 34 0.70 0.12 4.16
C TYR A 34 -0.40 0.70 3.27
N VAL A 35 -0.17 0.65 1.97
CA VAL A 35 -1.17 0.80 0.92
C VAL A 35 -1.18 -0.49 0.11
N VAL A 36 -2.30 -1.22 0.16
CA VAL A 36 -2.48 -2.49 -0.56
C VAL A 36 -3.40 -2.24 -1.75
N THR A 37 -2.96 -2.65 -2.92
CA THR A 37 -3.70 -2.50 -4.18
C THR A 37 -3.76 -3.83 -4.91
N PRO A 38 -4.57 -3.97 -5.98
CA PRO A 38 -4.53 -5.15 -6.83
C PRO A 38 -3.19 -5.39 -7.55
N LYS A 39 -2.28 -4.41 -7.54
CA LYS A 39 -1.00 -4.47 -8.25
C LYS A 39 0.22 -4.65 -7.34
N ALA A 40 0.20 -4.01 -6.17
CA ALA A 40 1.36 -3.94 -5.29
C ALA A 40 0.96 -3.65 -3.85
N ILE A 41 1.88 -4.00 -2.95
CA ILE A 41 1.92 -3.53 -1.56
C ILE A 41 2.98 -2.43 -1.50
N MET A 42 2.62 -1.29 -0.92
CA MET A 42 3.52 -0.16 -0.70
C MET A 42 3.59 0.15 0.79
N ASP A 43 4.76 0.61 1.24
CA ASP A 43 4.97 1.16 2.57
C ASP A 43 5.45 2.62 2.47
N PHE A 44 5.96 3.16 3.57
CA PHE A 44 6.47 4.51 3.65
C PHE A 44 7.91 4.46 4.14
N GLU A 45 8.81 5.15 3.42
CA GLU A 45 10.22 5.20 3.77
C GLU A 45 10.39 5.82 5.17
N PRO A 46 11.19 5.22 6.07
CA PRO A 46 11.26 5.61 7.48
C PRO A 46 11.57 7.07 7.76
N GLU A 47 12.38 7.76 6.95
CA GLU A 47 12.81 9.13 7.23
C GLU A 47 11.91 10.15 6.54
N THR A 48 11.88 10.12 5.21
CA THR A 48 11.11 11.03 4.35
C THR A 48 9.60 10.81 4.49
N LYS A 49 9.17 9.61 4.87
CA LYS A 49 7.76 9.16 4.85
C LYS A 49 7.15 9.17 3.45
N HIS A 50 7.96 9.24 2.40
CA HIS A 50 7.47 9.12 1.05
C HIS A 50 7.07 7.67 0.75
N MET A 51 6.05 7.48 -0.07
CA MET A 51 5.55 6.15 -0.39
C MET A 51 6.61 5.36 -1.19
N ARG A 52 6.76 4.09 -0.85
CA ARG A 52 7.77 3.20 -1.43
C ARG A 52 7.15 1.87 -1.83
N LEU A 53 7.55 1.35 -2.98
CA LEU A 53 7.18 0.01 -3.41
C LEU A 53 7.79 -1.01 -2.45
N LYS A 54 6.94 -1.90 -1.91
CA LYS A 54 7.37 -2.94 -0.97
C LYS A 54 7.34 -4.33 -1.62
N HIS A 55 6.23 -4.69 -2.24
CA HIS A 55 6.07 -5.95 -2.96
C HIS A 55 5.24 -5.75 -4.23
N LEU A 56 5.59 -6.49 -5.28
CA LEU A 56 4.72 -6.69 -6.43
C LEU A 56 3.77 -7.86 -6.15
N LEU A 57 2.54 -7.76 -6.64
CA LEU A 57 1.64 -8.91 -6.66
C LEU A 57 1.94 -9.80 -7.88
N PRO A 58 1.57 -11.10 -7.85
CA PRO A 58 1.93 -12.04 -8.90
C PRO A 58 1.57 -11.56 -10.31
N GLY A 59 2.55 -11.60 -11.20
CA GLY A 59 2.38 -11.21 -12.61
C GLY A 59 2.43 -9.71 -12.90
N VAL A 60 2.70 -8.86 -11.91
CA VAL A 60 2.77 -7.39 -12.08
C VAL A 60 4.21 -6.92 -12.19
N THR A 61 4.47 -5.95 -13.07
CA THR A 61 5.79 -5.33 -13.25
C THR A 61 5.88 -3.98 -12.55
N ILE A 62 7.11 -3.50 -12.31
CA ILE A 62 7.35 -2.15 -11.76
C ILE A 62 6.75 -1.09 -12.70
N ASP A 63 6.95 -1.22 -14.01
CA ASP A 63 6.45 -0.27 -15.00
C ASP A 63 4.93 -0.14 -14.95
N GLU A 64 4.20 -1.26 -14.75
CA GLU A 64 2.75 -1.22 -14.56
C GLU A 64 2.34 -0.44 -13.31
N VAL A 65 3.08 -0.59 -12.20
CA VAL A 65 2.81 0.15 -10.95
C VAL A 65 3.05 1.65 -11.18
N LEU A 66 4.18 2.00 -11.80
CA LEU A 66 4.55 3.38 -12.10
C LEU A 66 3.53 4.04 -13.05
N ALA A 67 3.10 3.34 -14.10
CA ALA A 67 2.08 3.84 -15.03
C ALA A 67 0.72 4.10 -14.36
N ASN A 68 0.44 3.45 -13.23
CA ASN A 68 -0.80 3.62 -12.45
C ASN A 68 -0.63 4.53 -11.21
N THR A 69 0.55 5.13 -11.02
CA THR A 69 0.86 6.00 -9.88
C THR A 69 1.14 7.42 -10.36
N GLY A 70 0.31 8.38 -9.96
CA GLY A 70 0.38 9.76 -10.44
C GLY A 70 1.46 10.64 -9.80
N PHE A 71 2.43 10.05 -9.10
CA PHE A 71 3.54 10.73 -8.43
C PHE A 71 4.77 9.81 -8.44
N GLN A 72 5.94 10.36 -8.13
CA GLN A 72 7.18 9.60 -8.07
C GLN A 72 7.15 8.61 -6.90
N LEU A 73 7.07 7.32 -7.19
CA LEU A 73 7.15 6.25 -6.20
C LEU A 73 8.62 5.92 -5.91
N LEU A 74 8.99 5.75 -4.63
CA LEU A 74 10.32 5.24 -4.29
C LEU A 74 10.40 3.75 -4.61
N ILE A 75 11.45 3.33 -5.31
CA ILE A 75 11.70 1.92 -5.67
C ILE A 75 12.99 1.49 -4.94
N PRO A 76 12.95 0.44 -4.11
CA PRO A 76 14.15 -0.08 -3.45
C PRO A 76 15.05 -0.83 -4.44
N ASP A 77 16.34 -0.95 -4.14
CA ASP A 77 17.31 -1.69 -4.96
C ASP A 77 16.98 -3.18 -5.08
N THR A 78 16.34 -3.74 -4.05
CA THR A 78 15.91 -5.13 -3.98
C THR A 78 14.43 -5.19 -3.60
N LEU A 79 13.67 -6.01 -4.34
CA LEU A 79 12.26 -6.27 -4.07
C LEU A 79 12.08 -7.76 -3.76
N ASP A 80 11.45 -8.03 -2.62
CA ASP A 80 11.00 -9.37 -2.28
C ASP A 80 9.60 -9.61 -2.84
N ASP A 81 9.28 -10.86 -3.17
CA ASP A 81 7.92 -11.24 -3.52
C ASP A 81 6.98 -11.14 -2.31
N ALA A 82 5.71 -10.80 -2.57
CA ALA A 82 4.69 -10.90 -1.54
C ALA A 82 4.46 -12.39 -1.19
N PRO A 83 4.41 -12.75 0.11
CA PRO A 83 4.09 -14.12 0.49
C PRO A 83 2.71 -14.50 -0.04
N LEU A 84 2.64 -15.62 -0.75
CA LEU A 84 1.36 -16.15 -1.21
C LEU A 84 0.55 -16.69 -0.02
N PRO A 85 -0.79 -16.59 -0.08
CA PRO A 85 -1.64 -17.21 0.93
C PRO A 85 -1.37 -18.70 1.05
N THR A 86 -1.29 -19.20 2.27
CA THR A 86 -1.12 -20.62 2.55
C THR A 86 -2.39 -21.40 2.17
N PRO A 87 -2.28 -22.73 1.94
CA PRO A 87 -3.45 -23.57 1.70
C PRO A 87 -4.49 -23.49 2.82
N GLU A 88 -4.05 -23.34 4.07
CA GLU A 88 -4.94 -23.25 5.23
C GLU A 88 -5.68 -21.90 5.27
N GLU A 89 -4.99 -20.79 5.03
CA GLU A 89 -5.63 -19.47 4.91
C GLU A 89 -6.67 -19.45 3.78
N LEU A 90 -6.35 -20.04 2.63
CA LEU A 90 -7.29 -20.16 1.52
C LEU A 90 -8.50 -21.03 1.89
N ARG A 91 -8.29 -22.13 2.62
CA ARG A 91 -9.37 -23.00 3.10
C ARG A 91 -10.30 -22.25 4.05
N ILE A 92 -9.75 -21.52 5.01
CA ILE A 92 -10.53 -20.71 5.97
C ILE A 92 -11.31 -19.63 5.23
N LEU A 93 -10.64 -18.88 4.35
CA LEU A 93 -11.27 -17.83 3.56
C LEU A 93 -12.47 -18.36 2.79
N ARG A 94 -12.31 -19.48 2.07
CA ARG A 94 -13.33 -20.02 1.17
C ARG A 94 -14.45 -20.81 1.85
N THR A 95 -14.24 -21.32 3.07
CA THR A 95 -15.22 -22.20 3.75
C THR A 95 -15.78 -21.65 5.05
N ARG A 96 -15.19 -20.59 5.62
CA ARG A 96 -15.59 -20.03 6.92
C ARG A 96 -15.84 -18.52 6.89
N ILE A 97 -15.12 -17.76 6.07
CA ILE A 97 -15.21 -16.28 6.04
C ILE A 97 -16.07 -15.82 4.87
N ASP A 98 -15.66 -16.13 3.65
CA ASP A 98 -16.34 -15.76 2.41
C ASP A 98 -17.00 -16.99 1.77
N THR A 99 -17.98 -17.55 2.48
CA THR A 99 -18.67 -18.79 2.08
C THR A 99 -19.53 -18.62 0.83
N GLN A 100 -19.96 -17.39 0.54
CA GLN A 100 -20.75 -17.03 -0.63
C GLN A 100 -19.89 -16.53 -1.82
N GLY A 101 -18.59 -16.30 -1.62
CA GLY A 101 -17.67 -15.88 -2.67
C GLY A 101 -17.79 -14.41 -3.07
N VAL A 102 -18.27 -13.55 -2.18
CA VAL A 102 -18.46 -12.10 -2.41
C VAL A 102 -17.12 -11.41 -2.65
N LEU A 103 -16.01 -11.93 -2.12
CA LEU A 103 -14.68 -11.34 -2.26
C LEU A 103 -13.89 -11.89 -3.46
N ARG A 104 -14.51 -12.71 -4.31
CA ARG A 104 -13.85 -13.31 -5.50
C ARG A 104 -13.98 -12.47 -6.77
N THR A 105 -14.77 -11.40 -6.71
CA THR A 105 -15.08 -10.50 -7.84
C THR A 105 -14.01 -9.44 -8.05
#